data_AF-A0A2M6GMP7-F1
#
_entry.id   AF-A0A2M6GMP7-F1
#
_cell.length_a   1.000
_cell.length_b   1.000
_cell.length_c   1.000
_cell.angle_alpha   90.00
_cell.angle_beta   90.00
_cell.angle_gamma   90.00
#
_symmetry.space_group_name_H-M   'P 1'
#
loop_
_entity.id
_entity.type
_entity.pdbx_description
1 polymer ?
#
loop_
_entity_poly.entity_id
_entity_poly.type
_entity_poly.pdbx_seq_one_letter_code
_entity_poly.pdbx_strand_id
1 'polypeptide(L)'
;MTNIYKTCFLFCFFFSLIPAMAQEKSGHSFMKLGNISMDDLKMTRYEQDTSASAVVLYDAGKSYFSVSPGAGLVLNFDRHVKIKILKKSGYKWADISVPLYRRSAAEKEALMSLKGSTFNLVDGSMVSSKLTKESVFEEKNTDN
;
A
#
# COMPACT_ATOMS: atom_id res chain seq x y z
N MET A 1 16.93 54.02 28.20
CA MET A 1 16.15 53.50 27.05
C MET A 1 16.93 52.54 26.15
N THR A 2 18.27 52.57 26.09
CA THR A 2 19.10 51.70 25.24
C THR A 2 19.18 50.21 25.67
N ASN A 3 18.97 49.89 26.95
CA ASN A 3 19.03 48.49 27.42
C ASN A 3 17.82 47.65 27.03
N ILE A 4 16.64 48.25 26.85
CA ILE A 4 15.40 47.50 26.59
C ILE A 4 15.43 46.85 25.20
N TYR A 5 16.02 47.53 24.21
CA TYR A 5 16.20 46.99 22.86
C TYR A 5 17.22 45.85 22.84
N LYS A 6 18.28 45.92 23.67
CA LYS A 6 19.26 44.82 23.81
C LYS A 6 18.64 43.59 24.47
N THR A 7 17.81 43.77 25.50
CA THR A 7 17.11 42.66 26.16
C THR A 7 16.05 42.03 25.25
N CYS A 8 15.30 42.84 24.50
CA CYS A 8 14.38 42.34 23.46
C CYS A 8 15.11 41.59 22.34
N PHE A 9 16.26 42.09 21.87
CA PHE A 9 17.04 41.45 20.81
C PHE A 9 17.61 40.10 21.26
N LEU A 10 18.05 39.97 22.52
CA LEU A 10 18.50 38.71 23.11
C LEU A 10 17.36 37.70 23.28
N PHE A 11 16.14 38.18 23.61
CA PHE A 11 14.97 37.32 23.75
C PHE A 11 14.47 36.79 22.40
N CYS A 12 14.56 37.58 21.33
CA CYS A 12 14.25 37.13 19.97
C CYS A 12 15.27 36.10 19.43
N PHE A 13 16.54 36.19 19.81
CA PHE A 13 17.58 35.24 19.39
C PHE A 13 17.46 33.87 20.08
N PHE A 14 16.87 33.82 21.27
CA PHE A 14 16.64 32.56 21.99
C PHE A 14 15.46 31.75 21.43
N PHE A 15 14.50 32.41 20.78
CA PHE A 15 13.33 31.75 20.17
C PHE A 15 13.62 31.17 18.76
N SER A 16 14.73 31.56 18.10
CA SER A 16 15.13 31.02 16.80
C SER A 16 15.92 29.70 16.89
N LEU A 17 16.25 29.25 18.09
CA LEU A 17 17.00 28.00 18.33
C LEU A 17 16.10 26.80 18.67
N ILE A 18 14.77 26.98 18.66
CA ILE A 18 13.86 25.83 18.74
C ILE A 18 13.88 25.19 17.34
N PRO A 19 14.52 24.02 17.14
CA PRO A 19 14.35 23.32 15.88
C PRO A 19 12.84 23.07 15.74
N ALA A 20 12.26 23.61 14.67
CA ALA A 20 10.94 23.20 14.25
C ALA A 20 11.01 21.68 14.06
N MET A 21 10.42 20.93 14.98
CA MET A 21 10.12 19.52 14.77
C MET A 21 9.05 19.48 13.68
N ALA A 22 9.47 19.70 12.44
CA ALA A 22 8.67 19.56 11.26
C ALA A 22 8.33 18.07 11.15
N GLN A 23 7.02 17.80 11.22
CA GLN A 23 6.32 16.53 11.01
C GLN A 23 7.24 15.33 10.76
N GLU A 24 7.34 14.45 11.77
CA GLU A 24 7.80 13.08 11.56
C GLU A 24 6.89 12.49 10.47
N LYS A 25 7.47 12.27 9.28
CA LYS A 25 6.80 11.52 8.22
C LYS A 25 6.65 10.11 8.80
N SER A 26 5.49 9.81 9.39
CA SER A 26 5.11 8.47 9.79
C SER A 26 4.97 7.63 8.52
N GLY A 27 6.10 7.30 7.91
CA GLY A 27 6.21 6.44 6.76
C GLY A 27 5.96 5.03 7.22
N HIS A 28 4.69 4.66 7.42
CA HIS A 28 4.32 3.25 7.42
C HIS A 28 4.74 2.69 6.05
N SER A 29 5.90 2.03 6.03
CA SER A 29 6.30 1.21 4.92
C SER A 29 5.44 -0.03 4.95
N PHE A 30 4.92 -0.44 3.80
CA PHE A 30 4.26 -1.73 3.71
C PHE A 30 5.23 -2.85 4.11
N MET A 31 4.67 -3.96 4.57
CA MET A 31 5.41 -5.22 4.64
C MET A 31 6.14 -5.46 3.30
N LYS A 32 7.39 -5.91 3.38
CA LYS A 32 8.17 -6.24 2.17
C LYS A 32 7.44 -7.32 1.39
N LEU A 33 7.17 -7.06 0.10
CA LEU A 33 6.53 -8.02 -0.78
C LEU A 33 7.34 -9.33 -0.81
N GLY A 34 6.64 -10.46 -0.66
CA GLY A 34 7.26 -11.80 -0.61
C GLY A 34 7.82 -12.20 0.76
N ASN A 35 7.65 -11.39 1.81
CA ASN A 35 7.91 -11.85 3.18
C ASN A 35 6.78 -12.77 3.64
N ILE A 36 6.93 -14.06 3.37
CA ILE A 36 5.99 -15.11 3.76
C ILE A 36 6.62 -15.97 4.86
N SER A 37 5.91 -16.12 5.98
CA SER A 37 6.36 -16.99 7.07
C SER A 37 6.01 -18.46 6.75
N MET A 38 6.75 -19.40 7.33
CA MET A 38 6.40 -20.82 7.22
C MET A 38 5.07 -21.13 7.92
N ASP A 39 4.71 -20.37 8.95
CA ASP A 39 3.43 -20.52 9.66
C ASP A 39 2.26 -20.11 8.75
N ASP A 40 2.40 -19.01 8.00
CA ASP A 40 1.43 -18.59 6.97
C ASP A 40 1.22 -19.71 5.95
N LEU A 41 2.28 -20.40 5.52
CA LEU A 41 2.19 -21.50 4.55
C LEU A 41 1.57 -22.77 5.14
N LYS A 42 1.94 -23.14 6.36
CA LYS A 42 1.46 -24.34 7.05
C LYS A 42 0.03 -24.21 7.59
N MET A 43 -0.50 -22.98 7.67
CA MET A 43 -1.89 -22.74 8.04
C MET A 43 -2.85 -23.48 7.10
N THR A 44 -3.59 -24.46 7.62
CA THR A 44 -4.60 -25.24 6.87
C THR A 44 -6.04 -24.85 7.19
N ARG A 45 -6.26 -24.16 8.32
CA ARG A 45 -7.55 -23.60 8.74
C ARG A 45 -7.34 -22.30 9.49
N TYR A 46 -8.41 -21.52 9.62
CA TYR A 46 -8.46 -20.36 10.51
C TYR A 46 -9.22 -20.74 11.76
N GLU A 47 -8.60 -20.60 12.94
CA GLU A 47 -9.19 -21.11 14.18
C GLU A 47 -10.46 -20.35 14.58
N GLN A 48 -10.51 -19.04 14.32
CA GLN A 48 -11.66 -18.20 14.62
C GLN A 48 -12.86 -18.45 13.70
N ASP A 49 -12.62 -18.97 12.49
CA ASP A 49 -13.67 -19.43 11.56
C ASP A 49 -13.14 -20.58 10.69
N THR A 50 -13.41 -21.81 11.13
CA THR A 50 -12.98 -23.03 10.44
C THR A 50 -13.72 -23.25 9.11
N SER A 51 -14.83 -22.55 8.89
CA SER A 51 -15.60 -22.60 7.65
C SER A 51 -14.97 -21.73 6.55
N ALA A 52 -14.16 -20.74 6.91
CA ALA A 52 -13.51 -19.80 5.99
C ALA A 52 -12.80 -20.49 4.83
N SER A 53 -13.01 -19.97 3.61
CA SER A 53 -12.34 -20.43 2.39
C SER A 53 -11.00 -19.72 2.15
N ALA A 54 -10.86 -18.52 2.69
CA ALA A 54 -9.67 -17.68 2.61
C ALA A 54 -9.66 -16.68 3.78
N VAL A 55 -8.49 -16.12 4.10
CA VAL A 55 -8.30 -15.13 5.17
C VAL A 55 -7.37 -14.03 4.68
N VAL A 56 -7.72 -12.78 4.93
CA VAL A 56 -6.83 -11.64 4.73
C VAL A 56 -5.90 -11.54 5.93
N LEU A 57 -4.61 -11.84 5.72
CA LEU A 57 -3.59 -11.78 6.78
C LEU A 57 -2.99 -10.39 6.95
N TYR A 58 -3.03 -9.59 5.88
CA TYR A 58 -2.53 -8.22 5.86
C TYR A 58 -3.27 -7.44 4.77
N ASP A 59 -3.75 -6.24 5.09
CA ASP A 59 -4.28 -5.29 4.11
C ASP A 59 -3.92 -3.89 4.59
N ALA A 60 -3.11 -3.19 3.81
CA ALA A 60 -2.69 -1.84 4.12
C ALA A 60 -2.76 -0.97 2.86
N GLY A 61 -3.34 0.21 3.01
CA GLY A 61 -3.42 1.24 1.99
C GLY A 61 -2.71 2.53 2.43
N LYS A 62 -2.19 3.28 1.48
CA LYS A 62 -1.57 4.59 1.71
C LYS A 62 -1.94 5.55 0.61
N SER A 63 -2.54 6.67 0.98
CA SER A 63 -2.81 7.80 0.09
C SER A 63 -1.80 8.92 0.32
N TYR A 64 -1.32 9.52 -0.75
CA TYR A 64 -0.40 10.66 -0.66
C TYR A 64 -0.44 11.52 -1.91
N PHE A 65 -0.19 12.82 -1.73
CA PHE A 65 -0.06 13.74 -2.85
C PHE A 65 1.37 13.76 -3.38
N SER A 66 1.51 13.82 -4.71
CA SER A 66 2.76 14.11 -5.40
C SER A 66 2.55 15.25 -6.38
N VAL A 67 3.63 15.93 -6.78
CA VAL A 67 3.58 16.91 -7.85
C VAL A 67 4.15 16.27 -9.10
N SER A 68 3.35 16.18 -10.16
CA SER A 68 3.74 15.63 -11.45
C SER A 68 3.89 16.75 -12.48
N PRO A 69 4.99 16.78 -13.27
CA PRO A 69 5.12 17.72 -14.38
C PRO A 69 3.92 17.62 -15.34
N GLY A 70 3.24 18.74 -15.58
CA GLY A 70 2.09 18.81 -16.49
C GLY A 70 0.74 18.44 -15.88
N ALA A 71 0.68 17.63 -14.82
CA ALA A 71 -0.56 17.27 -14.13
C ALA A 71 -0.77 18.03 -12.80
N GLY A 72 0.26 18.71 -12.29
CA GLY A 72 0.16 19.44 -11.02
C GLY A 72 0.08 18.50 -9.82
N LEU A 73 -0.84 18.75 -8.90
CA LEU A 73 -1.02 17.94 -7.70
C LEU A 73 -1.80 16.67 -8.01
N VAL A 74 -1.20 15.50 -7.76
CA VAL A 74 -1.76 14.18 -8.05
C VAL A 74 -1.97 13.42 -6.75
N LEU A 75 -3.16 12.83 -6.57
CA LEU A 75 -3.42 11.88 -5.50
C LEU A 75 -2.96 10.48 -5.93
N ASN A 76 -2.10 9.86 -5.14
CA ASN A 76 -1.63 8.49 -5.34
C ASN A 76 -2.23 7.60 -4.26
N PHE A 77 -2.53 6.36 -4.62
CA PHE A 77 -2.99 5.34 -3.70
C PHE A 77 -2.20 4.05 -3.93
N ASP A 78 -1.49 3.60 -2.90
CA ASP A 78 -0.82 2.32 -2.90
C ASP A 78 -1.56 1.37 -1.96
N ARG A 79 -1.72 0.09 -2.35
CA ARG A 79 -2.30 -0.96 -1.50
C ARG A 79 -1.46 -2.23 -1.56
N HIS A 80 -1.28 -2.88 -0.41
CA HIS A 80 -0.65 -4.19 -0.30
C HIS A 80 -1.56 -5.11 0.51
N VAL A 81 -1.98 -6.21 -0.14
CA VAL A 81 -2.81 -7.26 0.47
C VAL A 81 -2.05 -8.60 0.47
N LYS A 82 -2.16 -9.34 1.57
CA LYS A 82 -1.74 -10.75 1.70
C LYS A 82 -2.95 -11.59 2.05
N ILE A 83 -3.29 -12.53 1.18
CA ILE A 83 -4.45 -13.41 1.34
C ILE A 83 -3.96 -14.85 1.46
N LYS A 84 -4.40 -15.55 2.51
CA LYS A 84 -4.23 -16.99 2.66
C LYS A 84 -5.46 -17.69 2.10
N ILE A 85 -5.25 -18.51 1.08
CA ILE A 85 -6.29 -19.41 0.57
C ILE A 85 -6.23 -20.73 1.34
N LEU A 86 -7.36 -21.16 1.90
CA LEU A 86 -7.47 -22.38 2.71
C LEU A 86 -8.17 -23.52 1.97
N LYS A 87 -9.13 -23.19 1.09
CA LYS A 87 -9.97 -24.15 0.37
C LYS A 87 -10.07 -23.77 -1.10
N LYS A 88 -10.37 -24.75 -1.97
CA LYS A 88 -10.58 -24.52 -3.41
C LYS A 88 -11.68 -23.48 -3.70
N SER A 89 -12.74 -23.46 -2.89
CA SER A 89 -13.80 -22.44 -3.00
C SER A 89 -13.31 -21.00 -2.75
N GLY A 90 -12.11 -20.84 -2.19
CA GLY A 90 -11.47 -19.56 -1.97
C GLY A 90 -10.69 -19.03 -3.16
N TYR A 91 -10.52 -19.81 -4.25
CA TYR A 91 -9.71 -19.39 -5.40
C TYR A 91 -10.16 -18.08 -6.03
N LYS A 92 -11.46 -17.76 -5.96
CA LYS A 92 -12.01 -16.47 -6.37
C LYS A 92 -11.38 -15.25 -5.68
N TRP A 93 -10.75 -15.42 -4.51
CA TRP A 93 -10.04 -14.35 -3.81
C TRP A 93 -8.62 -14.12 -4.35
N ALA A 94 -8.13 -14.99 -5.23
CA ALA A 94 -6.90 -14.78 -5.98
C ALA A 94 -7.12 -13.89 -7.23
N ASP A 95 -8.37 -13.75 -7.67
CA ASP A 95 -8.77 -12.82 -8.72
C ASP A 95 -8.98 -11.43 -8.11
N ILE A 96 -8.11 -10.48 -8.45
CA ILE A 96 -8.13 -9.12 -7.90
C ILE A 96 -8.55 -8.14 -8.98
N SER A 97 -9.67 -7.46 -8.77
CA SER A 97 -10.11 -6.34 -9.60
C SER A 97 -9.67 -5.02 -8.98
N VAL A 98 -9.02 -4.16 -9.79
CA VAL A 98 -8.66 -2.79 -9.40
C VAL A 98 -9.54 -1.83 -10.20
N PRO A 99 -10.57 -1.24 -9.60
CA PRO A 99 -11.39 -0.26 -10.30
C PRO A 99 -10.57 1.02 -10.51
N LEU A 100 -10.61 1.55 -11.74
CA LEU A 100 -9.99 2.82 -12.11
C LEU A 100 -11.07 3.77 -12.58
N TYR A 101 -11.11 4.98 -12.03
CA TYR A 101 -12.06 6.00 -12.42
C TYR A 101 -11.65 6.68 -13.73
N ARG A 102 -12.63 6.93 -14.59
CA ARG A 102 -12.46 7.68 -15.84
C ARG A 102 -13.60 8.69 -15.98
N ARG A 103 -13.24 9.96 -16.17
CA ARG A 103 -14.18 11.04 -16.46
C ARG A 103 -14.07 11.53 -17.90
N SER A 104 -12.88 11.54 -18.46
CA SER A 104 -12.62 11.87 -19.86
C SER A 104 -11.37 11.15 -20.36
N ALA A 105 -10.95 11.39 -21.61
CA ALA A 105 -9.67 10.88 -22.10
C ALA A 105 -8.46 11.51 -21.37
N ALA A 106 -8.60 12.76 -20.92
CA ALA A 106 -7.57 13.52 -20.22
C ALA A 106 -7.64 13.36 -18.68
N GLU A 107 -8.84 13.15 -18.14
CA GLU A 107 -9.09 12.95 -16.70
C GLU A 107 -9.42 11.48 -16.43
N LYS A 108 -8.39 10.69 -16.16
CA LYS A 108 -8.51 9.28 -15.81
C LYS A 108 -7.47 8.86 -14.77
N GLU A 109 -7.84 7.93 -13.92
CA GLU A 109 -6.92 7.19 -13.07
C GLU A 109 -6.15 6.17 -13.90
N ALA A 110 -4.92 5.89 -13.48
CA ALA A 110 -4.04 4.94 -14.15
C ALA A 110 -3.40 4.02 -13.11
N LEU A 111 -3.32 2.74 -13.44
CA LEU A 111 -2.57 1.78 -12.66
C LEU A 111 -1.07 1.94 -12.96
N MET A 112 -0.32 2.47 -11.99
CA MET A 112 1.11 2.77 -12.19
C MET A 112 2.02 1.56 -11.99
N SER A 113 1.69 0.68 -11.05
CA SER A 113 2.47 -0.53 -10.78
C SER A 113 1.58 -1.62 -10.21
N LEU A 114 1.78 -2.84 -10.70
CA LEU A 114 1.15 -4.04 -10.19
C LEU A 114 2.21 -5.11 -10.01
N LYS A 115 2.28 -5.69 -8.81
CA LYS A 115 3.14 -6.82 -8.48
C LYS A 115 2.34 -7.79 -7.63
N GLY A 116 2.49 -9.08 -7.93
CA GLY A 116 1.87 -10.15 -7.16
C GLY A 116 2.75 -11.38 -7.21
N SER A 117 2.63 -12.22 -6.19
CA SER A 117 3.24 -13.54 -6.15
C SER A 117 2.38 -14.47 -5.31
N THR A 118 2.23 -15.71 -5.77
CA THR A 118 1.60 -16.79 -5.03
C THR A 118 2.68 -17.70 -4.47
N PHE A 119 2.49 -18.19 -3.25
CA PHE A 119 3.44 -19.07 -2.57
C PHE A 119 2.73 -20.33 -2.12
N ASN A 120 3.29 -21.49 -2.46
CA ASN A 120 2.78 -22.79 -2.10
C ASN A 120 3.85 -23.60 -1.37
N LEU A 121 3.41 -24.54 -0.54
CA LEU A 121 4.30 -25.52 0.09
C LEU A 121 4.21 -26.84 -0.70
N VAL A 122 5.30 -27.23 -1.36
CA VAL A 122 5.41 -28.47 -2.14
C VAL A 122 6.59 -29.25 -1.59
N ASP A 123 6.34 -30.48 -1.12
CA ASP A 123 7.36 -31.37 -0.54
C ASP A 123 8.21 -30.69 0.57
N GLY A 124 7.54 -29.89 1.42
CA GLY A 124 8.19 -29.16 2.50
C GLY A 124 8.98 -27.91 2.07
N SER A 125 9.04 -27.62 0.77
CA SER A 125 9.73 -26.47 0.20
C SER A 125 8.75 -25.40 -0.29
N MET A 126 9.12 -24.13 -0.10
CA MET A 126 8.33 -22.99 -0.60
C MET A 126 8.57 -22.82 -2.10
N VAL A 127 7.50 -22.91 -2.88
CA VAL A 127 7.49 -22.66 -4.33
C VAL A 127 6.73 -21.37 -4.61
N SER A 128 7.36 -20.42 -5.30
CA SER A 128 6.74 -19.12 -5.64
C SER A 128 6.42 -19.01 -7.13
N SER A 129 5.22 -18.52 -7.44
CA SER A 129 4.80 -18.15 -8.81
C SER A 129 4.56 -16.65 -8.85
N LYS A 130 5.32 -15.92 -9.66
CA LYS A 130 5.14 -14.47 -9.84
C LYS A 130 3.96 -14.19 -10.77
N LEU A 131 3.24 -13.10 -10.50
CA LEU A 131 2.28 -12.55 -11.42
C LEU A 131 2.98 -12.18 -12.73
N THR A 132 2.47 -12.69 -13.83
CA THR A 132 2.97 -12.40 -15.17
C THR A 132 2.03 -11.42 -15.88
N LYS A 133 2.51 -10.78 -16.95
CA LYS A 133 1.71 -9.78 -17.68
C LYS A 133 0.51 -10.41 -18.37
N GLU A 134 0.62 -11.67 -18.77
CA GLU A 134 -0.42 -12.43 -19.47
C GLU A 134 -1.62 -12.75 -18.57
N SER A 135 -1.44 -12.66 -17.24
CA SER A 135 -2.52 -12.82 -16.26
C SER A 135 -3.18 -11.49 -15.86
N VAL A 136 -2.81 -10.37 -16.48
CA VAL A 136 -3.36 -9.04 -16.19
C VAL A 136 -4.21 -8.61 -17.37
N PHE A 137 -5.48 -8.32 -17.11
CA PHE A 137 -6.46 -7.92 -18.11
C PHE A 137 -7.01 -6.54 -17.77
N GLU A 138 -7.18 -5.70 -18.79
CA GLU A 138 -7.88 -4.42 -18.68
C GLU A 138 -9.24 -4.57 -19.35
N GLU A 139 -10.30 -4.34 -18.58
CA GLU A 139 -11.69 -4.47 -19.04
C GLU A 139 -12.42 -3.13 -18.88
N LYS A 140 -13.12 -2.69 -19.95
CA LYS A 140 -14.01 -1.55 -19.88
C LYS A 140 -15.38 -1.99 -19.38
N ASN A 141 -15.63 -1.81 -18.08
CA ASN A 141 -16.86 -2.25 -17.41
C ASN A 141 -17.97 -1.17 -17.36
N THR A 142 -17.73 0.04 -17.87
CA THR A 142 -18.75 1.11 -17.94
C THR A 142 -18.48 2.01 -19.14
N ASP A 143 -19.54 2.45 -19.82
CA ASP A 143 -19.44 3.19 -21.09
C ASP A 143 -19.24 4.71 -20.97
N ASN A 144 -19.14 5.24 -19.75
CA ASN A 144 -19.06 6.68 -19.50
C ASN A 144 -17.64 7.24 -19.66
#